data_AF-A0A3N1M373-F1
#
_entry.id   AF-A0A3N1M373-F1
#
_cell.length_a   1.000
_cell.length_b   1.000
_cell.length_c   1.000
_cell.angle_alpha   90.00
_cell.angle_beta   90.00
_cell.angle_gamma   90.00
#
_symmetry.space_group_name_H-M   'P 1'
#
loop_
_entity.id
_entity.type
_entity.pdbx_description
1 polymer ?
#
loop_
_entity_poly.entity_id
_entity_poly.type
_entity_poly.pdbx_seq_one_letter_code
_entity_poly.pdbx_strand_id
1 'polypeptide(L)' 'MAVQIANPEVVRKIERLASVTGLSKTAAVEMAVDRILREKGRPDLEAQIIALLKQVDAIPDRPDWVDPLEWDEHGLPR' A
#
# COMPACT_ATOMS: atom_id res chain seq x y z
N MET A 1 -24.38 15.67 1.86
CA MET A 1 -24.33 17.14 1.62
C MET A 1 -23.60 17.37 0.30
N ALA A 2 -24.11 18.22 -0.61
CA ALA A 2 -23.46 18.44 -1.90
C ALA A 2 -22.26 19.39 -1.74
N VAL A 3 -21.09 19.02 -2.28
CA VAL A 3 -19.92 19.89 -2.34
C VAL A 3 -20.13 20.89 -3.47
N GLN A 4 -20.21 22.19 -3.16
CA GLN A 4 -20.26 23.26 -4.16
C GLN A 4 -18.86 23.76 -4.47
N ILE A 5 -18.49 23.76 -5.75
CA ILE A 5 -17.17 24.20 -6.21
C ILE A 5 -17.35 25.51 -6.98
N ALA A 6 -16.90 26.62 -6.39
CA ALA A 6 -16.97 27.94 -7.00
C ALA A 6 -15.80 28.23 -7.98
N ASN A 7 -14.72 27.46 -7.90
CA ASN A 7 -13.53 27.71 -8.71
C ASN A 7 -13.67 27.08 -10.13
N PRO A 8 -13.71 27.88 -11.21
CA PRO A 8 -13.91 27.37 -12.57
C PRO A 8 -12.74 26.52 -13.08
N GLU A 9 -11.52 26.72 -12.58
CA GLU A 9 -10.38 25.84 -12.91
C GLU A 9 -10.60 24.41 -12.39
N VAL A 10 -11.19 24.27 -11.20
CA VAL A 10 -11.46 22.95 -10.63
C VAL A 10 -12.53 22.22 -11.45
N VAL A 11 -13.57 22.94 -11.90
CA VAL A 11 -14.61 22.39 -12.78
C VAL A 11 -14.00 21.85 -14.08
N ARG A 12 -13.14 22.64 -14.75
CA ARG A 12 -12.44 22.18 -15.98
C ARG A 12 -11.59 20.94 -15.76
N LYS A 13 -10.89 20.86 -14.62
CA LYS A 13 -10.09 19.67 -14.26
C LYS A 13 -10.98 18.43 -14.08
N ILE A 14 -12.12 18.58 -13.42
CA ILE A 14 -13.10 17.49 -13.22
C ILE A 14 -13.66 17.03 -14.57
N GLU A 15 -14.01 17.96 -15.45
CA GLU A 15 -14.51 17.65 -16.80
C GLU A 15 -13.48 16.89 -17.63
N ARG A 16 -12.22 17.34 -17.61
CA ARG A 16 -11.13 16.65 -18.30
C ARG A 16 -10.93 15.24 -17.73
N LEU A 17 -10.94 15.10 -16.41
CA LEU A 17 -10.77 13.80 -15.76
C LEU A 17 -11.91 12.84 -16.15
N ALA A 18 -13.16 13.30 -16.06
CA ALA A 18 -14.34 12.56 -16.47
C ALA A 18 -14.27 12.13 -17.94
N SER A 19 -13.85 13.03 -18.83
CA SER A 19 -13.70 12.73 -20.26
C SER A 19 -12.66 11.66 -20.54
N VAL A 20 -11.54 11.64 -19.82
CA VAL A 20 -10.46 10.66 -20.03
C VAL A 20 -10.81 9.29 -19.45
N THR A 21 -11.57 9.26 -18.35
CA THR A 21 -11.94 8.01 -17.67
C THR A 21 -13.28 7.43 -18.13
N GLY A 22 -14.07 8.19 -18.89
CA GLY A 22 -15.43 7.81 -19.28
C GLY A 22 -16.42 7.80 -18.10
N LEU A 23 -16.07 8.42 -16.98
CA LEU A 23 -16.89 8.48 -15.77
C LEU A 23 -17.77 9.74 -15.74
N SER A 24 -18.81 9.72 -14.90
CA SER A 24 -19.52 10.96 -14.55
C SER A 24 -18.60 11.91 -13.78
N LYS A 25 -18.88 13.21 -13.79
CA LYS A 25 -18.09 14.21 -13.03
C LYS A 25 -17.97 13.83 -11.54
N THR A 26 -19.07 13.35 -10.94
CA THR A 26 -19.10 12.89 -9.54
C THR A 26 -18.23 11.66 -9.34
N ALA A 27 -18.38 10.63 -10.18
CA ALA A 27 -17.60 9.39 -10.07
C ALA A 27 -16.10 9.63 -10.31
N ALA A 28 -15.77 10.55 -11.21
CA ALA A 28 -14.38 10.96 -11.47
C ALA A 28 -13.76 11.65 -10.24
N VAL A 29 -14.51 12.52 -9.55
CA VAL A 29 -14.07 13.16 -8.30
C VAL A 29 -13.93 12.14 -7.18
N GLU A 30 -14.91 11.27 -7.00
CA GLU A 30 -14.89 10.20 -5.99
C GLU A 30 -13.65 9.30 -6.17
N MET A 31 -13.44 8.78 -7.38
CA MET A 31 -12.25 7.99 -7.71
C MET A 31 -10.94 8.73 -7.39
N ALA A 32 -10.85 10.02 -7.73
CA ALA A 32 -9.65 10.82 -7.46
C ALA A 32 -9.41 11.04 -5.96
N VAL A 33 -10.48 11.33 -5.20
CA VAL A 33 -10.42 11.49 -3.74
C VAL A 33 -10.02 10.17 -3.08
N ASP A 34 -10.64 9.06 -3.44
CA ASP A 34 -10.30 7.73 -2.92
C ASP A 34 -8.86 7.35 -3.21
N ARG A 35 -8.37 7.67 -4.41
CA ARG A 35 -6.96 7.45 -4.76
C ARG A 35 -6.03 8.26 -3.86
N ILE A 36 -6.30 9.55 -3.67
CA ILE A 36 -5.48 10.41 -2.80
C ILE A 36 -5.56 9.94 -1.35
N LEU A 37 -6.73 9.54 -0.87
CA LEU A 37 -6.90 8.99 0.48
C LEU A 37 -6.16 7.66 0.66
N ARG A 38 -6.03 6.84 -0.37
CA ARG A 38 -5.17 5.65 -0.34
C ARG A 38 -3.68 5.99 -0.38
N GLU A 39 -3.28 6.96 -1.21
CA GLU A 39 -1.88 7.39 -1.34
C GLU A 39 -1.38 8.16 -0.10
N LYS A 40 -2.25 8.94 0.54
CA LYS A 40 -1.96 9.75 1.74
C LYS A 40 -2.36 9.06 3.03
N GLY A 41 -3.29 8.11 2.96
CA GLY A 41 -3.65 7.26 4.07
C GLY A 41 -2.40 6.57 4.55
N ARG A 42 -2.09 6.74 5.84
CA ARG A 42 -1.09 5.90 6.47
C ARG A 42 -1.59 4.47 6.24
N PRO A 43 -0.79 3.58 5.62
CA PRO A 43 -1.24 2.22 5.45
C PRO A 43 -1.64 1.70 6.83
N ASP A 44 -2.72 0.93 6.86
CA ASP A 44 -3.25 0.40 8.10
C ASP A 44 -2.13 -0.40 8.79
N LEU A 45 -1.56 0.21 9.84
CA LEU A 45 -0.40 -0.31 10.54
C LEU A 45 -0.73 -1.69 11.11
N GLU A 46 -1.98 -1.90 11.54
CA GLU A 46 -2.46 -3.17 12.03
C GLU A 46 -2.46 -4.21 10.90
N ALA A 47 -3.03 -3.90 9.75
CA ALA A 47 -3.01 -4.79 8.58
C ALA A 47 -1.58 -5.12 8.11
N GLN A 48 -0.67 -4.15 8.16
CA GLN A 48 0.74 -4.36 7.81
C GLN A 48 1.46 -5.28 8.80
N ILE A 49 1.25 -5.06 10.11
CA ILE A 49 1.82 -5.91 11.16
C ILE A 49 1.28 -7.34 11.00
N ILE A 50 -0.03 -7.50 10.80
CA ILE A 50 -0.65 -8.82 10.57
C ILE A 50 -0.06 -9.50 9.33
N ALA A 51 0.15 -8.76 8.23
CA ALA A 51 0.74 -9.31 7.02
C ALA A 51 2.18 -9.78 7.25
N LEU A 52 2.99 -9.02 7.98
CA LEU A 52 4.35 -9.40 8.35
C LEU A 52 4.37 -10.64 9.25
N LEU A 53 3.50 -10.70 10.26
CA LEU A 53 3.41 -11.87 11.14
C LEU A 53 3.01 -13.14 10.37
N LYS A 54 2.08 -13.03 9.41
CA LYS A 54 1.73 -14.15 8.53
C LYS A 54 2.89 -14.60 7.64
N GLN A 55 3.75 -13.70 7.21
CA GLN A 55 4.95 -14.07 6.45
C GLN A 55 5.95 -14.82 7.33
N VAL A 56 6.12 -14.38 8.60
CA VAL A 56 6.99 -15.07 9.57
C VAL A 56 6.44 -16.45 9.91
N ASP A 57 5.14 -16.59 10.13
CA ASP A 57 4.47 -17.88 10.42
C ASP A 57 4.58 -18.89 9.27
N ALA A 58 4.79 -18.41 8.03
CA ALA A 58 5.00 -19.25 6.86
C ALA A 58 6.46 -19.71 6.68
N ILE A 59 7.40 -19.24 7.50
CA ILE A 59 8.81 -19.65 7.43
C ILE A 59 8.90 -21.09 7.98
N PRO A 60 9.38 -22.07 7.19
CA PRO A 60 9.56 -23.42 7.69
C PRO A 60 10.57 -23.48 8.83
N ASP A 61 10.31 -24.32 9.82
CA ASP A 61 11.27 -24.60 10.88
C ASP A 61 12.58 -25.12 10.29
N ARG A 62 13.69 -24.52 10.73
CA ARG A 62 15.03 -24.93 10.33
C ARG A 62 15.64 -25.81 11.44
N PRO A 63 16.06 -27.05 11.17
CA PRO A 63 16.56 -27.97 12.20
C PRO A 63 17.87 -27.49 12.86
N ASP A 64 18.67 -26.70 12.14
CA ASP A 64 19.94 -26.07 12.53
C ASP A 64 19.73 -24.61 13.00
N TRP A 65 18.54 -24.23 13.47
CA TRP A 65 18.29 -22.86 13.92
C TRP A 65 19.19 -22.42 15.10
N VAL A 66 19.69 -23.39 15.89
CA VAL A 66 20.57 -23.15 17.04
C VAL A 66 22.02 -22.90 16.63
N ASP A 67 22.52 -23.61 15.61
CA ASP A 67 23.87 -23.43 15.08
C ASP A 67 23.85 -23.53 13.54
N PRO A 68 23.64 -22.40 12.85
CA PRO A 68 23.53 -22.33 11.39
C PRO A 68 24.81 -22.63 10.63
N LEU A 69 25.95 -22.47 11.29
CA LEU A 69 27.22 -22.30 10.62
C LEU A 69 27.98 -23.62 10.65
N GLU A 70 28.53 -24.01 9.50
CA GLU A 70 29.55 -25.05 9.48
C GLU A 70 30.86 -24.43 9.96
N TRP A 71 31.41 -24.95 11.06
CA TRP A 71 32.68 -24.48 11.61
C TRP A 71 33.83 -25.35 11.09
N ASP A 72 34.98 -24.74 10.81
CA ASP A 72 36.21 -25.45 10.50
C ASP A 72 36.95 -25.92 11.78
N GLU A 73 38.06 -26.62 11.59
CA GLU A 73 38.90 -27.14 12.69
C GLU A 73 39.59 -26.04 13.52
N HIS A 74 39.57 -24.80 13.05
CA HIS A 74 40.10 -23.62 13.74
C HIS A 74 39.00 -22.78 14.42
N GLY A 75 37.73 -23.22 14.33
CA GLY A 75 36.59 -22.51 14.90
C GLY A 75 36.17 -21.27 14.08
N LEU A 76 36.48 -21.25 12.78
CA LEU A 76 36.03 -20.21 11.85
C LEU A 76 34.85 -20.73 11.02
N PRO A 77 33.89 -19.86 10.63
CA PRO A 77 32.85 -20.24 9.68
C PRO A 77 33.47 -20.65 8.35
N ARG A 78 33.02 -21.77 7.80
CA ARG A 78 33.45 -22.30 6.51
C ARG A 78 32.84 -21.56 5.32
#